data_AF-A0AAN6XG74-F1
#
_entry.id   AF-A0AAN6XG74-F1
#
_cell.length_a   1.000
_cell.length_b   1.000
_cell.length_c   1.000
_cell.angle_alpha   90.00
_cell.angle_beta   90.00
_cell.angle_gamma   90.00
#
_symmetry.space_group_name_H-M   'P 1'
#
loop_
_entity.id
_entity.type
_entity.pdbx_description
1 polymer ?
#
loop_
_entity_poly.entity_id
_entity_poly.type
_entity_poly.pdbx_seq_one_letter_code
_entity_poly.pdbx_strand_id
1 'polypeptide(L)'
;MVKGRLRSDWIFGYKEGLSVVTQKSKHLQQDLQHHLVSYHISTLPSTRPPTFQSSDTMAPLPPAEKLSLAVRKNVRDEWDNNKADLEKQLSEILGTDWTVEADPKAIWPYHNDGYAKESLGSCIKAYVEGAIYQINYLSGRYGSEFAAEINDLAHSHVLTVEVEDQEPARFTYNGCDIKDGKLRILFNHQYLGTNISDALQENNLLPALNAAPSDKPLSFHARNGIRSDYEPAIAGVKQDIANLLGKNVDEITINPNFEANFAKLSSSKPSLQDWQERLGNFTLKYFEGLAYQMKYQKVGEDEMVQEGLLEAVSKNEYALRIVDSLAYASYGEVVVEDGVLYIQAKPDTFGTNIDYAAEKLVDQL
;
A
#
# COMPACT_ATOMS: atom_id res chain seq x y z
N MET A 1 80.29 -2.55 -42.86
CA MET A 1 79.65 -3.59 -43.71
C MET A 1 78.18 -3.68 -43.31
N VAL A 2 77.31 -3.69 -44.32
CA VAL A 2 75.86 -4.02 -44.33
C VAL A 2 74.85 -2.99 -43.77
N LYS A 3 73.89 -2.66 -44.66
CA LYS A 3 72.70 -1.81 -44.53
C LYS A 3 71.57 -2.50 -43.75
N GLY A 4 70.66 -1.72 -43.15
CA GLY A 4 69.33 -2.20 -42.72
C GLY A 4 68.32 -1.07 -42.52
N ARG A 5 67.33 -0.99 -43.42
CA ARG A 5 66.13 -0.13 -43.36
C ARG A 5 65.18 -0.60 -42.25
N LEU A 6 64.53 0.32 -41.54
CA LEU A 6 63.25 0.07 -40.84
C LEU A 6 62.17 1.03 -41.32
N ARG A 7 60.97 0.47 -41.46
CA ARG A 7 59.80 0.96 -42.21
C ARG A 7 58.90 1.87 -41.38
N SER A 8 58.37 2.87 -42.05
CA SER A 8 57.24 3.73 -41.70
C SER A 8 55.93 3.09 -42.17
N ASP A 9 55.19 2.36 -41.33
CA ASP A 9 53.86 1.80 -41.70
C ASP A 9 52.96 1.57 -40.48
N TRP A 10 52.67 2.60 -39.65
CA TRP A 10 51.66 2.47 -38.57
C TRP A 10 50.78 3.73 -38.36
N ILE A 11 50.77 4.69 -39.28
CA ILE A 11 50.00 5.95 -39.13
C ILE A 11 48.86 6.12 -40.17
N PHE A 12 48.60 5.12 -41.02
CA PHE A 12 47.55 5.24 -42.07
C PHE A 12 46.18 4.62 -41.73
N GLY A 13 46.03 3.89 -40.63
CA GLY A 13 44.77 3.19 -40.31
C GLY A 13 43.67 4.00 -39.61
N TYR A 14 43.96 5.19 -39.08
CA TYR A 14 43.04 5.91 -38.19
C TYR A 14 42.24 7.05 -38.83
N LYS A 15 42.59 7.48 -40.06
CA LYS A 15 41.90 8.60 -40.73
C LYS A 15 40.74 8.19 -41.62
N GLU A 16 40.65 6.94 -42.07
CA GLU A 16 39.54 6.50 -42.94
C GLU A 16 38.29 6.06 -42.17
N GLY A 17 38.43 5.65 -40.90
CA GLY A 17 37.28 5.22 -40.07
C GLY A 17 36.38 6.37 -39.58
N LEU A 18 36.94 7.56 -39.35
CA LEU A 18 36.18 8.72 -38.87
C LEU A 18 35.33 9.38 -39.96
N SER A 19 35.78 9.37 -41.22
CA SER A 19 35.03 9.97 -42.34
C SER A 19 33.72 9.23 -42.65
N VAL A 20 33.70 7.90 -42.49
CA VAL A 20 32.53 7.07 -42.82
C VAL A 20 31.41 7.21 -41.78
N VAL A 21 31.77 7.46 -40.51
CA VAL A 21 30.79 7.64 -39.43
C VAL A 21 30.12 9.01 -39.51
N THR A 22 30.85 10.07 -39.88
CA THR A 22 30.26 11.41 -40.03
C THR A 22 29.34 11.52 -41.26
N GLN A 23 29.58 10.72 -42.30
CA GLN A 23 28.76 10.74 -43.52
C GLN A 23 27.45 9.95 -43.35
N LYS A 24 27.44 8.86 -42.57
CA LYS A 24 26.21 8.13 -42.21
C LYS A 24 25.29 8.93 -41.26
N SER A 25 25.87 9.73 -40.36
CA SER A 25 25.10 10.62 -39.46
C SER A 25 24.35 11.72 -40.22
N LYS A 26 24.93 12.27 -41.29
CA LYS A 26 24.27 13.30 -42.11
C LYS A 26 23.15 12.75 -42.98
N HIS A 27 23.24 11.50 -43.46
CA HIS A 27 22.15 10.88 -44.21
C HIS A 27 20.94 10.53 -43.32
N LEU A 28 21.15 10.06 -42.09
CA LEU A 28 20.05 9.81 -41.15
C LEU A 28 19.31 11.09 -40.72
N GLN A 29 20.00 12.22 -40.60
CA GLN A 29 19.34 13.51 -40.31
C GLN A 29 18.55 14.07 -41.49
N GLN A 30 18.95 13.75 -42.74
CA GLN A 30 18.24 14.19 -43.94
C GLN A 30 16.98 13.35 -44.20
N ASP A 31 17.00 12.05 -43.92
CA ASP A 31 15.82 11.18 -44.03
C ASP A 31 14.76 11.50 -42.94
N LEU A 32 15.18 11.94 -41.75
CA LEU A 32 14.26 12.42 -40.71
C LEU A 32 13.58 13.75 -41.06
N GLN A 33 14.16 14.56 -41.96
CA GLN A 33 13.54 15.80 -42.43
C GLN A 33 12.55 15.58 -43.60
N HIS A 34 12.64 14.46 -44.33
CA HIS A 34 11.75 14.16 -45.46
C HIS A 34 10.52 13.31 -45.11
N HIS A 35 10.35 12.89 -43.85
CA HIS A 35 9.17 12.16 -43.37
C HIS A 35 8.23 12.95 -42.42
N LEU A 36 8.42 14.27 -42.31
CA LEU A 36 7.43 15.14 -41.70
C LEU A 36 6.32 15.49 -42.71
N VAL A 37 5.47 14.50 -42.99
CA VAL A 37 4.17 14.73 -43.63
C VAL A 37 3.33 15.61 -42.69
N SER A 38 2.88 16.73 -43.25
CA SER A 38 1.99 17.70 -42.61
C SER A 38 0.74 17.01 -42.04
N TYR A 39 0.68 16.85 -40.72
CA TYR A 39 -0.59 16.70 -40.03
C TYR A 39 -1.10 18.11 -39.70
N HIS A 40 -2.11 18.54 -40.46
CA HIS A 40 -2.97 19.64 -40.08
C HIS A 40 -3.53 19.37 -38.68
N ILE A 41 -3.11 20.17 -37.69
CA ILE A 41 -3.77 20.27 -36.40
C ILE A 41 -5.10 20.98 -36.65
N SER A 42 -6.14 20.18 -36.89
CA SER A 42 -7.51 20.62 -36.69
C SER A 42 -7.66 20.95 -35.20
N THR A 43 -7.98 22.20 -34.88
CA THR A 43 -8.33 22.64 -33.53
C THR A 43 -9.51 21.81 -33.01
N LEU A 44 -9.21 20.81 -32.18
CA LEU A 44 -10.22 20.09 -31.43
C LEU A 44 -10.76 21.01 -30.32
N PRO A 45 -12.09 21.03 -30.09
CA PRO A 45 -12.65 21.82 -29.01
C PRO A 45 -12.10 21.30 -27.68
N SER A 46 -11.73 22.24 -26.82
CA SER A 46 -11.37 22.01 -25.42
C SER A 46 -12.51 21.25 -24.72
N THR A 47 -12.41 19.92 -24.66
CA THR A 47 -13.20 19.13 -23.74
C THR A 47 -12.55 19.27 -22.39
N ARG A 48 -13.24 19.97 -21.49
CA ARG A 48 -12.98 19.93 -20.04
C ARG A 48 -12.63 18.50 -19.62
N PRO A 49 -11.66 18.31 -18.71
CA PRO A 49 -11.53 17.03 -18.05
C PRO A 49 -12.89 16.68 -17.42
N PRO A 50 -13.32 15.40 -17.47
CA PRO A 50 -14.58 15.01 -16.87
C PRO A 50 -14.52 15.38 -15.38
N THR A 51 -15.35 16.33 -14.99
CA THR A 51 -15.88 16.41 -13.63
C THR A 51 -16.25 14.99 -13.23
N PHE A 52 -15.70 14.47 -12.12
CA PHE A 52 -16.16 13.23 -11.51
C PHE A 52 -17.69 13.30 -11.43
N GLN A 53 -18.34 12.59 -12.35
CA GLN A 53 -19.78 12.47 -12.40
C GLN A 53 -20.20 11.65 -11.17
N SER A 54 -21.40 11.94 -10.67
CA SER A 54 -22.09 11.16 -9.65
C SER A 54 -21.81 9.67 -9.82
N SER A 55 -21.46 8.99 -8.73
CA SER A 55 -21.47 7.53 -8.71
C SER A 55 -22.87 7.07 -9.11
N ASP A 56 -23.04 6.59 -10.33
CA ASP A 56 -24.31 6.03 -10.76
C ASP A 56 -24.54 4.77 -9.93
N THR A 57 -25.62 4.75 -9.17
CA THR A 57 -26.05 3.58 -8.41
C THR A 57 -27.15 2.87 -9.17
N MET A 58 -27.03 1.54 -9.28
CA MET A 58 -28.07 0.68 -9.78
C MET A 58 -29.22 0.63 -8.75
N ALA A 59 -30.45 0.86 -9.20
CA ALA A 59 -31.62 0.64 -8.36
C ALA A 59 -31.75 -0.87 -8.02
N PRO A 60 -31.77 -1.26 -6.73
CA PRO A 60 -31.98 -2.64 -6.34
C PRO A 60 -33.32 -3.19 -6.86
N LEU A 61 -33.34 -4.46 -7.28
CA LEU A 61 -34.57 -5.19 -7.55
C LEU A 61 -35.49 -5.20 -6.32
N PRO A 62 -36.81 -5.09 -6.53
CA PRO A 62 -37.75 -5.13 -5.41
C PRO A 62 -37.69 -6.49 -4.70
N PRO A 63 -37.82 -6.53 -3.36
CA PRO A 63 -37.91 -7.78 -2.64
C PRO A 63 -39.04 -8.67 -3.16
N ALA A 64 -38.81 -9.98 -3.18
CA ALA A 64 -39.82 -10.95 -3.59
C ALA A 64 -41.05 -10.88 -2.66
N GLU A 65 -42.24 -10.63 -3.23
CA GLU A 65 -43.50 -10.65 -2.48
C GLU A 65 -43.68 -11.98 -1.73
N LYS A 66 -43.33 -13.09 -2.41
CA LYS A 66 -43.44 -14.44 -1.87
C LYS A 66 -42.40 -15.38 -2.47
N LEU A 67 -41.67 -16.06 -1.60
CA LEU A 67 -40.78 -17.16 -1.98
C LEU A 67 -41.56 -18.47 -2.16
N SER A 68 -41.10 -19.34 -3.06
CA SER A 68 -41.70 -20.66 -3.28
C SER A 68 -41.68 -21.49 -2.00
N LEU A 69 -42.54 -22.52 -1.88
CA LEU A 69 -42.55 -23.39 -0.69
C LEU A 69 -41.20 -24.09 -0.50
N ALA A 70 -40.57 -24.55 -1.58
CA ALA A 70 -39.26 -25.18 -1.55
C ALA A 70 -38.18 -24.23 -1.01
N VAL A 71 -38.13 -22.99 -1.55
CA VAL A 71 -37.15 -21.98 -1.11
C VAL A 71 -37.39 -21.57 0.34
N ARG A 72 -38.64 -21.35 0.76
CA ARG A 72 -38.96 -21.03 2.17
C ARG A 72 -38.55 -22.14 3.12
N LYS A 73 -38.75 -23.40 2.73
CA LYS A 73 -38.31 -24.56 3.51
C LYS A 73 -36.78 -24.56 3.65
N ASN A 74 -36.06 -24.33 2.56
CA ASN A 74 -34.59 -24.27 2.59
C ASN A 74 -34.08 -23.09 3.44
N VAL A 75 -34.68 -21.90 3.35
CA VAL A 75 -34.37 -20.76 4.23
C VAL A 75 -34.55 -21.14 5.70
N ARG A 76 -35.69 -21.73 6.07
CA ARG A 76 -35.94 -22.17 7.45
C ARG A 76 -34.89 -23.19 7.91
N ASP A 77 -34.69 -24.23 7.11
CA ASP A 77 -33.89 -25.39 7.50
C ASP A 77 -32.40 -25.05 7.59
N GLU A 78 -31.89 -24.23 6.66
CA GLU A 78 -30.46 -23.99 6.48
C GLU A 78 -30.01 -22.63 7.01
N TRP A 79 -30.84 -21.60 6.93
CA TRP A 79 -30.49 -20.26 7.44
C TRP A 79 -31.05 -20.04 8.85
N ASP A 80 -32.39 -20.00 9.01
CA ASP A 80 -33.01 -19.58 10.27
C ASP A 80 -32.59 -20.46 11.46
N ASN A 81 -32.52 -21.79 11.26
CA ASN A 81 -32.09 -22.74 12.30
C ASN A 81 -30.59 -22.66 12.67
N ASN A 82 -29.74 -22.14 11.77
CA ASN A 82 -28.30 -22.06 11.97
C ASN A 82 -27.82 -20.66 12.38
N LYS A 83 -28.67 -19.63 12.19
CA LYS A 83 -28.31 -18.23 12.39
C LYS A 83 -27.69 -17.96 13.77
N ALA A 84 -28.31 -18.45 14.84
CA ALA A 84 -27.83 -18.21 16.20
C ALA A 84 -26.44 -18.81 16.47
N ASP A 85 -26.11 -19.95 15.85
CA ASP A 85 -24.79 -20.57 15.96
C ASP A 85 -23.73 -19.77 15.19
N LEU A 86 -24.08 -19.27 14.01
CA LEU A 86 -23.20 -18.40 13.21
C LEU A 86 -22.93 -17.06 13.92
N GLU A 87 -23.96 -16.44 14.49
CA GLU A 87 -23.82 -15.22 15.30
C GLU A 87 -22.91 -15.45 16.50
N LYS A 88 -23.06 -16.59 17.18
CA LYS A 88 -22.18 -16.98 18.28
C LYS A 88 -20.73 -17.15 17.82
N GLN A 89 -20.48 -17.90 16.74
CA GLN A 89 -19.13 -18.08 16.21
C GLN A 89 -18.47 -16.75 15.83
N LEU A 90 -19.21 -15.88 15.14
CA LEU A 90 -18.74 -14.53 14.79
C LEU A 90 -18.39 -13.71 16.03
N SER A 91 -19.27 -13.74 17.04
CA SER A 91 -19.08 -13.03 18.31
C SER A 91 -17.86 -13.54 19.07
N GLU A 92 -17.64 -14.85 19.11
CA GLU A 92 -16.49 -15.46 19.77
C GLU A 92 -15.16 -15.04 19.11
N ILE A 93 -15.11 -14.98 17.78
CA ILE A 93 -13.90 -14.57 17.04
C ILE A 93 -13.62 -13.07 17.23
N LEU A 94 -14.67 -12.24 17.25
CA LEU A 94 -14.54 -10.79 17.38
C LEU A 94 -14.46 -10.32 18.84
N GLY A 95 -14.70 -11.21 19.82
CA GLY A 95 -14.62 -10.91 21.24
C GLY A 95 -15.72 -9.98 21.77
N THR A 96 -16.79 -9.76 21.01
CA THR A 96 -17.97 -8.97 21.39
C THR A 96 -19.21 -9.52 20.70
N ASP A 97 -20.41 -9.16 21.17
CA ASP A 97 -21.66 -9.70 20.61
C ASP A 97 -21.94 -9.10 19.23
N TRP A 98 -22.07 -9.97 18.24
CA TRP A 98 -22.39 -9.65 16.85
C TRP A 98 -23.68 -10.33 16.39
N THR A 99 -24.41 -9.64 15.52
CA THR A 99 -25.61 -10.19 14.87
C THR A 99 -25.45 -10.23 13.36
N VAL A 100 -26.27 -11.05 12.68
CA VAL A 100 -26.29 -11.15 11.23
C VAL A 100 -27.66 -10.76 10.66
N GLU A 101 -27.66 -9.85 9.70
CA GLU A 101 -28.85 -9.39 9.00
C GLU A 101 -28.78 -9.79 7.52
N ALA A 102 -29.64 -10.72 7.11
CA ALA A 102 -29.82 -11.08 5.71
C ALA A 102 -31.32 -11.25 5.46
N ASP A 103 -31.86 -10.52 4.47
CA ASP A 103 -33.26 -10.67 4.05
C ASP A 103 -33.34 -11.58 2.82
N PRO A 104 -33.81 -12.84 2.98
CA PRO A 104 -33.96 -13.76 1.86
C PRO A 104 -34.86 -13.22 0.75
N LYS A 105 -35.85 -12.37 1.06
CA LYS A 105 -36.73 -11.79 0.05
C LYS A 105 -36.04 -10.71 -0.77
N ALA A 106 -35.14 -9.94 -0.18
CA ALA A 106 -34.33 -8.95 -0.89
C ALA A 106 -33.23 -9.60 -1.73
N ILE A 107 -32.69 -10.74 -1.28
CA ILE A 107 -31.59 -11.44 -1.95
C ILE A 107 -32.09 -12.34 -3.10
N TRP A 108 -33.20 -13.05 -2.91
CA TRP A 108 -33.67 -14.04 -3.89
C TRP A 108 -33.90 -13.50 -5.31
N PRO A 109 -34.36 -12.26 -5.56
CA PRO A 109 -34.50 -11.74 -6.93
C PRO A 109 -33.25 -11.84 -7.80
N TYR A 110 -32.06 -11.98 -7.21
CA TYR A 110 -30.78 -12.11 -7.88
C TYR A 110 -30.33 -13.57 -8.08
N HIS A 111 -31.21 -14.55 -7.88
CA HIS A 111 -30.86 -15.96 -7.74
C HIS A 111 -30.17 -16.60 -8.95
N ASN A 112 -30.25 -16.00 -10.14
CA ASN A 112 -29.84 -16.55 -11.45
C ASN A 112 -30.22 -18.04 -11.64
N ASP A 113 -29.70 -18.75 -12.64
CA ASP A 113 -29.96 -20.21 -12.75
C ASP A 113 -29.04 -21.06 -11.85
N GLY A 114 -28.47 -20.45 -10.80
CA GLY A 114 -27.46 -21.03 -9.93
C GLY A 114 -27.94 -21.38 -8.52
N TYR A 115 -26.98 -21.41 -7.59
CA TYR A 115 -27.11 -21.97 -6.24
C TYR A 115 -28.32 -21.42 -5.45
N ALA A 116 -28.55 -20.12 -5.51
CA ALA A 116 -29.61 -19.46 -4.75
C ALA A 116 -31.03 -19.74 -5.25
N LYS A 117 -31.21 -20.28 -6.47
CA LYS A 117 -32.53 -20.52 -7.08
C LYS A 117 -33.37 -21.50 -6.26
N GLU A 118 -32.74 -22.59 -5.82
CA GLU A 118 -33.38 -23.66 -5.04
C GLU A 118 -32.86 -23.74 -3.60
N SER A 119 -31.65 -23.21 -3.34
CA SER A 119 -30.93 -23.36 -2.06
C SER A 119 -30.52 -22.02 -1.45
N LEU A 120 -31.42 -21.03 -1.48
CA LEU A 120 -31.17 -19.69 -0.96
C LEU A 120 -30.68 -19.65 0.49
N GLY A 121 -31.29 -20.42 1.40
CA GLY A 121 -30.89 -20.49 2.80
C GLY A 121 -29.46 -21.00 2.96
N SER A 122 -29.12 -22.06 2.24
CA SER A 122 -27.75 -22.60 2.19
C SER A 122 -26.77 -21.58 1.60
N CYS A 123 -27.20 -20.82 0.59
CA CYS A 123 -26.39 -19.76 -0.02
C CYS A 123 -26.08 -18.62 0.97
N ILE A 124 -27.08 -18.13 1.71
CA ILE A 124 -26.88 -17.09 2.73
C ILE A 124 -25.97 -17.60 3.84
N LYS A 125 -26.23 -18.80 4.36
CA LYS A 125 -25.38 -19.46 5.36
C LYS A 125 -23.92 -19.53 4.89
N ALA A 126 -23.67 -19.93 3.64
CA ALA A 126 -22.33 -20.02 3.10
C ALA A 126 -21.59 -18.66 3.07
N TYR A 127 -22.28 -17.54 2.82
CA TYR A 127 -21.66 -16.20 2.88
C TYR A 127 -21.17 -15.87 4.29
N VAL A 128 -21.99 -16.21 5.28
CA VAL A 128 -21.67 -15.96 6.69
C VAL A 128 -20.54 -16.89 7.17
N GLU A 129 -20.59 -18.17 6.81
CA GLU A 129 -19.49 -19.12 7.08
C GLU A 129 -18.17 -18.68 6.42
N GLY A 130 -18.25 -18.19 5.18
CA GLY A 130 -17.11 -17.62 4.46
C GLY A 130 -16.52 -16.41 5.19
N ALA A 131 -17.37 -15.49 5.66
CA ALA A 131 -16.95 -14.35 6.45
C ALA A 131 -16.27 -14.76 7.77
N ILE A 132 -16.88 -15.68 8.52
CA ILE A 132 -16.33 -16.24 9.76
C ILE A 132 -14.94 -16.85 9.52
N TYR A 133 -14.81 -17.66 8.46
CA TYR A 133 -13.54 -18.29 8.10
C TYR A 133 -12.44 -17.25 7.81
N GLN A 134 -12.74 -16.24 7.00
CA GLN A 134 -11.76 -15.20 6.64
C GLN A 134 -11.37 -14.34 7.84
N ILE A 135 -12.34 -13.92 8.67
CA ILE A 135 -12.06 -13.14 9.88
C ILE A 135 -11.18 -13.96 10.82
N ASN A 136 -11.49 -15.24 11.06
CA ASN A 136 -10.66 -16.09 11.91
C ASN A 136 -9.23 -16.26 11.36
N TYR A 137 -9.09 -16.48 10.05
CA TYR A 137 -7.79 -16.58 9.39
C TYR A 137 -6.95 -15.29 9.57
N LEU A 138 -7.56 -14.13 9.33
CA LEU A 138 -6.89 -12.84 9.42
C LEU A 138 -6.61 -12.42 10.87
N SER A 139 -7.49 -12.74 11.82
CA SER A 139 -7.21 -12.60 13.25
C SER A 139 -6.00 -13.43 13.68
N GLY A 140 -5.85 -14.65 13.15
CA GLY A 140 -4.65 -15.47 13.38
C GLY A 140 -3.36 -14.85 12.83
N ARG A 141 -3.46 -14.07 11.74
CA ARG A 141 -2.33 -13.40 11.09
C ARG A 141 -1.95 -12.06 11.71
N TYR A 142 -2.95 -11.24 12.07
CA TYR A 142 -2.76 -9.87 12.54
C TYR A 142 -2.93 -9.70 14.06
N GLY A 143 -3.34 -10.76 14.76
CA GLY A 143 -3.55 -10.77 16.22
C GLY A 143 -4.88 -10.14 16.65
N SER A 144 -5.06 -10.01 17.96
CA SER A 144 -6.30 -9.50 18.59
C SER A 144 -6.69 -8.09 18.15
N GLU A 145 -5.70 -7.31 17.71
CA GLU A 145 -5.85 -5.94 17.22
C GLU A 145 -6.68 -5.86 15.93
N PHE A 146 -6.72 -6.94 15.15
CA PHE A 146 -7.56 -7.01 13.95
C PHE A 146 -9.04 -7.08 14.31
N ALA A 147 -9.41 -7.90 15.29
CA ALA A 147 -10.78 -7.96 15.79
C ALA A 147 -11.20 -6.63 16.42
N ALA A 148 -10.31 -5.99 17.19
CA ALA A 148 -10.55 -4.67 17.75
C ALA A 148 -10.80 -3.61 16.67
N GLU A 149 -10.05 -3.65 15.57
CA GLU A 149 -10.25 -2.74 14.43
C GLU A 149 -11.63 -2.92 13.79
N ILE A 150 -12.05 -4.17 13.55
CA ILE A 150 -13.37 -4.47 12.99
C ILE A 150 -14.46 -3.93 13.92
N ASN A 151 -14.37 -4.19 15.22
CA ASN A 151 -15.37 -3.72 16.20
C ASN A 151 -15.47 -2.20 16.26
N ASP A 152 -14.33 -1.50 16.19
CA ASP A 152 -14.28 -0.03 16.22
C ASP A 152 -14.95 0.59 14.99
N LEU A 153 -14.61 0.09 13.79
CA LEU A 153 -15.14 0.63 12.54
C LEU A 153 -16.59 0.22 12.29
N ALA A 154 -16.91 -1.04 12.55
CA ALA A 154 -18.26 -1.60 12.46
C ALA A 154 -18.93 -1.65 13.84
N HIS A 155 -18.99 -0.49 14.50
CA HIS A 155 -19.49 -0.28 15.87
C HIS A 155 -20.95 -0.67 16.10
N SER A 156 -21.74 -0.93 15.06
CA SER A 156 -23.08 -1.52 15.22
C SER A 156 -23.04 -3.02 15.52
N HIS A 157 -21.89 -3.68 15.29
CA HIS A 157 -21.68 -5.11 15.43
C HIS A 157 -22.72 -5.95 14.65
N VAL A 158 -22.96 -5.53 13.40
CA VAL A 158 -23.87 -6.21 12.48
C VAL A 158 -23.11 -6.58 11.21
N LEU A 159 -23.18 -7.87 10.84
CA LEU A 159 -22.80 -8.37 9.54
C LEU A 159 -24.03 -8.42 8.63
N THR A 160 -23.99 -7.83 7.45
CA THR A 160 -25.11 -7.88 6.48
C THR A 160 -24.75 -8.66 5.22
N VAL A 161 -25.78 -9.14 4.50
CA VAL A 161 -25.64 -9.66 3.12
C VAL A 161 -26.56 -8.87 2.19
N GLU A 162 -25.96 -8.08 1.31
CA GLU A 162 -26.65 -7.12 0.45
C GLU A 162 -26.14 -7.22 -0.99
N VAL A 163 -26.89 -6.66 -1.94
CA VAL A 163 -26.46 -6.54 -3.34
C VAL A 163 -25.49 -5.36 -3.48
N GLU A 164 -24.46 -5.50 -4.30
CA GLU A 164 -23.63 -4.39 -4.77
C GLU A 164 -24.44 -3.50 -5.71
N ASP A 165 -24.55 -2.22 -5.37
CA ASP A 165 -25.40 -1.24 -6.04
C ASP A 165 -24.62 -0.19 -6.83
N GLN A 166 -23.29 -0.25 -6.91
CA GLN A 166 -22.49 0.66 -7.75
C GLN A 166 -22.45 0.24 -9.23
N GLU A 167 -22.44 1.23 -10.13
CA GLU A 167 -22.26 1.06 -11.57
C GLU A 167 -21.02 1.84 -12.06
N PRO A 168 -19.99 1.18 -12.64
CA PRO A 168 -19.86 -0.28 -12.75
C PRO A 168 -19.64 -0.94 -11.37
N ALA A 169 -20.03 -2.21 -11.25
CA ALA A 169 -19.84 -2.96 -10.01
C ALA A 169 -18.37 -2.99 -9.56
N ARG A 170 -18.14 -2.71 -8.28
CA ARG A 170 -16.80 -2.75 -7.66
C ARG A 170 -16.18 -4.13 -7.67
N PHE A 171 -17.02 -5.16 -7.53
CA PHE A 171 -16.59 -6.53 -7.37
C PHE A 171 -17.09 -7.39 -8.53
N THR A 172 -16.23 -8.27 -9.03
CA THR A 172 -16.62 -9.23 -10.08
C THR A 172 -17.67 -10.21 -9.54
N TYR A 173 -17.46 -10.78 -8.35
CA TYR A 173 -18.39 -11.75 -7.75
C TYR A 173 -19.03 -11.21 -6.48
N ASN A 174 -18.19 -10.83 -5.52
CA ASN A 174 -18.59 -10.32 -4.22
C ASN A 174 -17.38 -9.64 -3.55
N GLY A 175 -17.66 -8.88 -2.50
CA GLY A 175 -16.67 -8.19 -1.68
C GLY A 175 -17.32 -7.72 -0.38
N CYS A 176 -16.70 -6.74 0.26
CA CYS A 176 -17.26 -6.12 1.45
C CYS A 176 -16.95 -4.64 1.54
N ASP A 177 -17.71 -3.94 2.38
CA ASP A 177 -17.36 -2.62 2.88
C ASP A 177 -17.84 -2.43 4.33
N ILE A 178 -17.43 -1.31 4.92
CA ILE A 178 -18.03 -0.81 6.16
C ILE A 178 -18.84 0.42 5.83
N LYS A 179 -20.13 0.38 6.16
CA LYS A 179 -21.05 1.49 5.93
C LYS A 179 -22.03 1.59 7.08
N ASP A 180 -22.30 2.81 7.55
CA ASP A 180 -23.22 3.08 8.64
C ASP A 180 -22.93 2.25 9.90
N GLY A 181 -21.64 2.01 10.17
CA GLY A 181 -21.18 1.20 11.31
C GLY A 181 -21.44 -0.30 11.18
N LYS A 182 -21.81 -0.81 10.00
CA LYS A 182 -22.02 -2.24 9.73
C LYS A 182 -20.94 -2.78 8.80
N LEU A 183 -20.54 -4.04 9.00
CA LEU A 183 -19.74 -4.79 8.04
C LEU A 183 -20.70 -5.42 7.03
N ARG A 184 -20.55 -5.13 5.74
CA ARG A 184 -21.48 -5.60 4.71
C ARG A 184 -20.79 -6.53 3.74
N ILE A 185 -21.37 -7.70 3.53
CA ILE A 185 -21.07 -8.57 2.40
C ILE A 185 -21.89 -8.07 1.22
N LEU A 186 -21.21 -7.79 0.11
CA LEU A 186 -21.82 -7.25 -1.09
C LEU A 186 -21.63 -8.23 -2.24
N PHE A 187 -22.71 -8.84 -2.72
CA PHE A 187 -22.65 -9.72 -3.90
C PHE A 187 -23.00 -8.95 -5.18
N ASN A 188 -22.30 -9.26 -6.27
CA ASN A 188 -22.64 -8.74 -7.58
C ASN A 188 -23.98 -9.32 -8.04
N HIS A 189 -24.88 -8.47 -8.55
CA HIS A 189 -26.24 -8.84 -8.95
C HIS A 189 -26.31 -9.98 -9.99
N GLN A 190 -25.24 -10.25 -10.75
CA GLN A 190 -25.17 -11.34 -11.74
C GLN A 190 -24.63 -12.65 -11.16
N TYR A 191 -23.94 -12.60 -10.01
CA TYR A 191 -23.09 -13.67 -9.51
C TYR A 191 -23.41 -14.10 -8.07
N LEU A 192 -24.66 -13.93 -7.62
CA LEU A 192 -25.11 -14.41 -6.32
C LEU A 192 -24.75 -15.90 -6.14
N GLY A 193 -24.08 -16.20 -5.03
CA GLY A 193 -23.70 -17.56 -4.66
C GLY A 193 -22.43 -18.08 -5.35
N THR A 194 -21.69 -17.24 -6.07
CA THR A 194 -20.40 -17.60 -6.69
C THR A 194 -19.24 -17.10 -5.84
N ASN A 195 -18.21 -17.94 -5.63
CA ASN A 195 -16.97 -17.59 -4.91
C ASN A 195 -17.23 -16.92 -3.56
N ILE A 196 -18.18 -17.47 -2.81
CA ILE A 196 -18.75 -16.88 -1.61
C ILE A 196 -17.71 -16.59 -0.52
N SER A 197 -16.70 -17.46 -0.39
CA SER A 197 -15.59 -17.32 0.56
C SER A 197 -14.70 -16.10 0.32
N ASP A 198 -14.82 -15.47 -0.85
CA ASP A 198 -13.93 -14.40 -1.28
C ASP A 198 -14.37 -13.03 -0.74
N ALA A 199 -15.59 -12.91 -0.23
CA ALA A 199 -16.20 -11.62 0.12
C ALA A 199 -15.37 -10.84 1.14
N LEU A 200 -14.82 -11.55 2.14
CA LEU A 200 -13.99 -10.99 3.20
C LEU A 200 -12.53 -11.46 3.13
N GLN A 201 -12.07 -11.97 1.97
CA GLN A 201 -10.64 -12.25 1.80
C GLN A 201 -9.80 -11.00 2.05
N GLU A 202 -8.52 -11.19 2.36
CA GLU A 202 -7.57 -10.13 2.72
C GLU A 202 -7.60 -8.93 1.75
N ASN A 203 -7.64 -9.21 0.45
CA ASN A 203 -7.68 -8.23 -0.63
C ASN A 203 -9.02 -7.47 -0.78
N ASN A 204 -10.06 -7.87 -0.04
CA ASN A 204 -11.35 -7.18 0.03
C ASN A 204 -11.54 -6.51 1.40
N LEU A 205 -11.29 -7.24 2.49
CA LEU A 205 -11.54 -6.76 3.84
C LEU A 205 -10.56 -5.68 4.27
N LEU A 206 -9.26 -5.81 4.01
CA LEU A 206 -8.31 -4.77 4.44
C LEU A 206 -8.54 -3.43 3.72
N PRO A 207 -8.76 -3.39 2.39
CA PRO A 207 -9.20 -2.15 1.75
C PRO A 207 -10.49 -1.58 2.34
N ALA A 208 -11.46 -2.43 2.68
CA ALA A 208 -12.70 -1.98 3.32
C ALA A 208 -12.46 -1.34 4.69
N LEU A 209 -11.60 -1.92 5.54
CA LEU A 209 -11.23 -1.33 6.83
C LEU A 209 -10.55 0.04 6.65
N ASN A 210 -9.68 0.17 5.64
CA ASN A 210 -8.97 1.43 5.40
C ASN A 210 -9.82 2.50 4.71
N ALA A 211 -10.84 2.11 3.97
CA ALA A 211 -11.79 3.03 3.35
C ALA A 211 -12.89 3.49 4.31
N ALA A 212 -13.09 2.77 5.41
CA ALA A 212 -14.06 3.13 6.44
C ALA A 212 -13.70 4.49 7.08
N PRO A 213 -14.68 5.35 7.39
CA PRO A 213 -14.43 6.56 8.16
C PRO A 213 -13.77 6.23 9.50
N SER A 214 -12.62 6.86 9.77
CA SER A 214 -11.87 6.67 11.01
C SER A 214 -11.19 7.98 11.40
N ASP A 215 -11.16 8.28 12.70
CA ASP A 215 -10.40 9.41 13.26
C ASP A 215 -8.91 9.08 13.46
N LYS A 216 -8.49 7.84 13.14
CA LYS A 216 -7.11 7.40 13.31
C LYS A 216 -6.21 8.05 12.25
N PRO A 217 -5.03 8.57 12.62
CA PRO A 217 -4.16 9.33 11.72
C PRO A 217 -3.43 8.46 10.67
N LEU A 218 -3.39 7.15 10.88
CA LEU A 218 -2.74 6.16 10.01
C LEU A 218 -3.77 5.13 9.55
N SER A 219 -3.54 4.45 8.43
CA SER A 219 -4.35 3.30 8.03
C SER A 219 -4.08 2.07 8.92
N PHE A 220 -4.97 1.07 8.88
CA PHE A 220 -4.73 -0.20 9.58
C PHE A 220 -3.44 -0.88 9.10
N HIS A 221 -3.19 -0.89 7.78
CA HIS A 221 -1.95 -1.42 7.22
C HIS A 221 -0.71 -0.74 7.81
N ALA A 222 -0.71 0.59 7.86
CA ALA A 222 0.40 1.36 8.41
C ALA A 222 0.62 1.03 9.90
N ARG A 223 -0.44 1.03 10.71
CA ARG A 223 -0.34 0.70 12.15
C ARG A 223 0.14 -0.73 12.36
N ASN A 224 -0.37 -1.67 11.57
CA ASN A 224 0.06 -3.07 11.67
C ASN A 224 1.52 -3.25 11.26
N GLY A 225 1.97 -2.63 10.17
CA GLY A 225 3.37 -2.66 9.75
C GLY A 225 4.31 -2.05 10.79
N ILE A 226 3.89 -0.94 11.43
CA ILE A 226 4.66 -0.35 12.55
C ILE A 226 4.81 -1.35 13.70
N ARG A 227 3.70 -1.95 14.14
CA ARG A 227 3.70 -2.91 15.26
C ARG A 227 4.46 -4.19 14.97
N SER A 228 4.37 -4.72 13.75
CA SER A 228 4.98 -6.01 13.39
C SER A 228 6.44 -5.89 12.97
N ASP A 229 6.82 -4.79 12.31
CA ASP A 229 8.18 -4.63 11.77
C ASP A 229 9.02 -3.64 12.60
N TYR A 230 8.50 -2.45 12.89
CA TYR A 230 9.30 -1.35 13.46
C TYR A 230 9.48 -1.46 14.98
N GLU A 231 8.38 -1.58 15.73
CA GLU A 231 8.38 -1.58 17.20
C GLU A 231 9.29 -2.67 17.80
N PRO A 232 9.31 -3.92 17.29
CA PRO A 232 10.14 -4.97 17.88
C PRO A 232 11.64 -4.77 17.65
N ALA A 233 12.04 -3.99 16.63
CA ALA A 233 13.43 -3.93 16.17
C ALA A 233 14.12 -2.59 16.46
N ILE A 234 13.38 -1.48 16.52
CA ILE A 234 13.97 -0.13 16.57
C ILE A 234 14.87 0.11 17.79
N ALA A 235 14.61 -0.56 18.92
CA ALA A 235 15.44 -0.45 20.11
C ALA A 235 16.89 -0.91 19.85
N GLY A 236 17.09 -1.93 19.01
CA GLY A 236 18.42 -2.39 18.60
C GLY A 236 19.15 -1.33 17.79
N VAL A 237 18.47 -0.72 16.81
CA VAL A 237 19.04 0.36 15.98
C VAL A 237 19.39 1.58 16.83
N LYS A 238 18.54 1.95 17.78
CA LYS A 238 18.81 3.03 18.74
C LYS A 238 20.07 2.75 19.57
N GLN A 239 20.26 1.51 20.00
CA GLN A 239 21.47 1.10 20.72
C GLN A 239 22.71 1.16 19.84
N ASP A 240 22.63 0.74 18.57
CA ASP A 240 23.75 0.79 17.64
C ASP A 240 24.20 2.24 17.39
N ILE A 241 23.26 3.16 17.18
CA ILE A 241 23.55 4.60 17.04
C ILE A 241 24.20 5.14 18.33
N ALA A 242 23.66 4.82 19.50
CA ALA A 242 24.23 5.26 20.78
C ALA A 242 25.68 4.78 20.97
N ASN A 243 25.95 3.52 20.65
CA ASN A 243 27.29 2.93 20.74
C ASN A 243 28.28 3.64 19.80
N LEU A 244 27.88 3.91 18.56
CA LEU A 244 28.72 4.61 17.57
C LEU A 244 29.08 6.04 18.01
N LEU A 245 28.23 6.67 18.82
CA LEU A 245 28.42 8.03 19.32
C LEU A 245 29.09 8.08 20.71
N GLY A 246 29.36 6.93 21.33
CA GLY A 246 29.83 6.88 22.72
C GLY A 246 28.83 7.45 23.72
N LYS A 247 27.52 7.35 23.44
CA LYS A 247 26.42 7.92 24.22
C LYS A 247 25.61 6.85 24.95
N ASN A 248 24.92 7.24 26.01
CA ASN A 248 23.89 6.37 26.58
C ASN A 248 22.68 6.31 25.66
N VAL A 249 22.03 5.15 25.59
CA VAL A 249 20.87 4.94 24.70
C VAL A 249 19.73 5.91 25.00
N ASP A 250 19.54 6.30 26.27
CA ASP A 250 18.50 7.24 26.69
C ASP A 250 18.75 8.69 26.24
N GLU A 251 19.97 9.02 25.84
CA GLU A 251 20.30 10.34 25.26
C GLU A 251 19.91 10.44 23.78
N ILE A 252 19.69 9.30 23.11
CA ILE A 252 19.38 9.26 21.68
C ILE A 252 17.86 9.30 21.47
N THR A 253 17.39 10.20 20.63
CA THR A 253 16.00 10.26 20.19
C THR A 253 15.90 9.78 18.74
N ILE A 254 15.11 8.72 18.51
CA ILE A 254 14.70 8.31 17.17
C ILE A 254 13.27 8.78 16.95
N ASN A 255 13.07 9.60 15.92
CA ASN A 255 11.79 10.18 15.56
C ASN A 255 11.34 9.67 14.17
N PRO A 256 10.51 8.62 14.10
CA PRO A 256 10.04 8.09 12.82
C PRO A 256 9.07 9.01 12.09
N ASN A 257 8.48 9.99 12.81
CA ASN A 257 7.55 10.98 12.27
C ASN A 257 6.39 10.36 11.45
N PHE A 258 5.84 9.24 11.93
CA PHE A 258 4.93 8.39 11.17
C PHE A 258 3.72 9.14 10.60
N GLU A 259 3.03 9.94 11.41
CA GLU A 259 1.80 10.63 10.99
C GLU A 259 2.07 11.67 9.89
N ALA A 260 3.09 12.50 10.04
CA ALA A 260 3.44 13.50 9.03
C ALA A 260 3.92 12.84 7.73
N ASN A 261 4.73 11.78 7.83
CA ASN A 261 5.22 11.03 6.68
C ASN A 261 4.07 10.31 5.96
N PHE A 262 3.15 9.70 6.71
CA PHE A 262 1.96 9.07 6.15
C PHE A 262 1.05 10.07 5.43
N ALA A 263 0.81 11.25 6.02
CA ALA A 263 0.01 12.30 5.39
C ALA A 263 0.65 12.81 4.08
N LYS A 264 1.98 12.99 4.07
CA LYS A 264 2.73 13.41 2.88
C LYS A 264 2.67 12.35 1.78
N LEU A 265 2.89 11.07 2.11
CA LEU A 265 2.81 9.97 1.15
C LEU A 265 1.39 9.80 0.60
N SER A 266 0.37 9.85 1.47
CA SER A 266 -1.03 9.70 1.07
C SER A 266 -1.47 10.74 0.04
N SER A 267 -1.03 12.00 0.21
CA SER A 267 -1.35 13.09 -0.72
C SER A 267 -0.54 13.05 -2.03
N SER A 268 0.63 12.41 -2.02
CA SER A 268 1.58 12.44 -3.14
C SER A 268 1.45 11.28 -4.12
N LYS A 269 0.65 10.24 -3.78
CA LYS A 269 0.46 9.03 -4.60
C LYS A 269 1.81 8.39 -5.03
N PRO A 270 2.57 7.82 -4.08
CA PRO A 270 3.86 7.22 -4.34
C PRO A 270 3.77 6.13 -5.42
N SER A 271 4.89 5.87 -6.08
CA SER A 271 5.00 4.89 -7.17
C SER A 271 4.68 3.46 -6.72
N LEU A 272 4.98 3.15 -5.47
CA LEU A 272 4.73 1.86 -4.86
C LEU A 272 3.29 1.78 -4.32
N GLN A 273 2.49 0.86 -4.84
CA GLN A 273 1.07 0.74 -4.46
C GLN A 273 0.87 0.23 -3.02
N ASP A 274 1.75 -0.64 -2.54
CA ASP A 274 1.70 -1.26 -1.20
C ASP A 274 2.53 -0.50 -0.15
N TRP A 275 2.81 0.79 -0.38
CA TRP A 275 3.65 1.60 0.53
C TRP A 275 3.11 1.67 1.97
N GLN A 276 1.79 1.64 2.15
CA GLN A 276 1.16 1.72 3.48
C GLN A 276 1.46 0.47 4.30
N GLU A 277 1.42 -0.71 3.67
CA GLU A 277 1.77 -1.99 4.28
C GLU A 277 3.22 -2.03 4.73
N ARG A 278 4.10 -1.35 3.98
CA ARG A 278 5.54 -1.33 4.21
C ARG A 278 6.02 -0.14 5.04
N LEU A 279 5.13 0.74 5.52
CA LEU A 279 5.52 1.96 6.21
C LEU A 279 6.45 1.68 7.40
N GLY A 280 6.08 0.72 8.25
CA GLY A 280 6.89 0.29 9.39
C GLY A 280 8.26 -0.26 8.96
N ASN A 281 8.27 -1.27 8.08
CA ASN A 281 9.51 -1.88 7.57
C ASN A 281 10.45 -0.85 6.92
N PHE A 282 9.95 0.00 6.04
CA PHE A 282 10.78 0.99 5.35
C PHE A 282 11.32 2.05 6.32
N THR A 283 10.50 2.49 7.28
CA THR A 283 10.94 3.45 8.29
C THR A 283 12.06 2.87 9.15
N LEU A 284 11.94 1.61 9.57
CA LEU A 284 13.01 0.88 10.27
C LEU A 284 14.29 0.86 9.43
N LYS A 285 14.18 0.48 8.15
CA LYS A 285 15.32 0.40 7.24
C LYS A 285 16.03 1.74 7.04
N TYR A 286 15.33 2.87 7.08
CA TYR A 286 16.00 4.18 7.01
C TYR A 286 16.94 4.38 8.20
N PHE A 287 16.52 4.00 9.41
CA PHE A 287 17.37 4.08 10.60
C PHE A 287 18.47 3.01 10.63
N GLU A 288 18.19 1.79 10.16
CA GLU A 288 19.23 0.76 9.98
C GLU A 288 20.29 1.22 8.97
N GLY A 289 19.85 1.82 7.86
CA GLY A 289 20.71 2.42 6.84
C GLY A 289 21.56 3.56 7.41
N LEU A 290 20.99 4.42 8.26
CA LEU A 290 21.76 5.44 8.98
C LEU A 290 22.87 4.81 9.84
N ALA A 291 22.53 3.85 10.71
CA ALA A 291 23.52 3.18 11.56
C ALA A 291 24.61 2.48 10.74
N TYR A 292 24.23 1.84 9.64
CA TYR A 292 25.15 1.21 8.69
C TYR A 292 26.12 2.24 8.09
N GLN A 293 25.63 3.38 7.62
CA GLN A 293 26.45 4.43 7.03
C GLN A 293 27.36 5.12 8.04
N MET A 294 26.90 5.35 9.27
CA MET A 294 27.72 5.86 10.37
C MET A 294 28.90 4.93 10.66
N LYS A 295 28.65 3.62 10.69
CA LYS A 295 29.71 2.62 10.86
C LYS A 295 30.67 2.61 9.67
N TYR A 296 30.16 2.66 8.44
CA TYR A 296 30.98 2.68 7.23
C TYR A 296 31.90 3.92 7.17
N GLN A 297 31.39 5.07 7.60
CA GLN A 297 32.10 6.34 7.69
C GLN A 297 32.91 6.49 8.98
N LYS A 298 33.05 5.40 9.76
CA LYS A 298 33.91 5.30 10.95
C LYS A 298 33.56 6.25 12.09
N VAL A 299 32.30 6.64 12.25
CA VAL A 299 31.85 7.50 13.36
C VAL A 299 32.25 6.96 14.74
N GLY A 300 32.25 5.64 14.93
CA GLY A 300 32.67 5.03 16.21
C GLY A 300 34.17 4.77 16.36
N GLU A 301 34.98 5.08 15.35
CA GLU A 301 36.42 4.79 15.30
C GLU A 301 37.28 6.05 15.06
N ASP A 302 36.72 7.09 14.44
CA ASP A 302 37.37 8.35 14.09
C ASP A 302 36.82 9.48 14.97
N GLU A 303 37.64 9.95 15.92
CA GLU A 303 37.29 10.96 16.92
C GLU A 303 36.82 12.28 16.26
N MET A 304 37.46 12.71 15.17
CA MET A 304 37.08 13.96 14.51
C MET A 304 35.70 13.87 13.85
N VAL A 305 35.38 12.72 13.24
CA VAL A 305 34.06 12.50 12.63
C VAL A 305 32.98 12.40 13.71
N GLN A 306 33.29 11.72 14.82
CA GLN A 306 32.38 11.58 15.95
C GLN A 306 32.05 12.94 16.58
N GLU A 307 33.08 13.74 16.88
CA GLU A 307 32.92 15.08 17.46
C GLU A 307 32.13 15.99 16.52
N GLY A 308 32.48 16.04 15.23
CA GLY A 308 31.75 16.84 14.25
C GLY A 308 30.26 16.49 14.17
N LEU A 309 29.92 15.19 14.24
CA LEU A 309 28.53 14.75 14.25
C LEU A 309 27.81 15.14 15.55
N LEU A 310 28.45 15.00 16.71
CA LEU A 310 27.89 15.38 18.00
C LEU A 310 27.69 16.91 18.12
N GLU A 311 28.57 17.71 17.52
CA GLU A 311 28.44 19.16 17.45
C GLU A 311 27.28 19.58 16.53
N ALA A 312 27.20 18.99 15.33
CA ALA A 312 26.15 19.28 14.37
C ALA A 312 24.77 18.83 14.88
N VAL A 313 24.66 17.62 15.43
CA VAL A 313 23.40 17.02 15.92
C VAL A 313 23.24 17.26 17.41
N SER A 314 23.29 18.53 17.80
CA SER A 314 23.35 18.96 19.20
C SER A 314 22.15 18.50 20.07
N LYS A 315 21.05 18.06 19.46
CA LYS A 315 19.87 17.54 20.17
C LYS A 315 19.86 16.02 20.33
N ASN A 316 20.83 15.31 19.76
CA ASN A 316 20.85 13.84 19.68
C ASN A 316 19.55 13.24 19.09
N GLU A 317 18.90 13.97 18.18
CA GLU A 317 17.66 13.54 17.53
C GLU A 317 17.92 13.16 16.06
N TYR A 318 17.39 12.00 15.69
CA TYR A 318 17.49 11.41 14.36
C TYR A 318 16.08 11.18 13.85
N ALA A 319 15.68 11.91 12.81
CA ALA A 319 14.31 11.95 12.35
C ALA A 319 14.18 11.53 10.88
N LEU A 320 13.13 10.79 10.55
CA LEU A 320 12.77 10.53 9.14
C LEU A 320 11.75 11.57 8.68
N ARG A 321 11.96 12.19 7.51
CA ARG A 321 10.94 13.03 6.90
C ARG A 321 10.80 12.82 5.39
N ILE A 322 9.57 12.86 4.91
CA ILE A 322 9.25 12.86 3.48
C ILE A 322 9.17 14.30 2.96
N VAL A 323 9.97 14.62 1.94
CA VAL A 323 10.11 15.97 1.37
C VAL A 323 9.69 16.00 -0.11
N ASP A 324 9.43 17.19 -0.65
CA ASP A 324 9.08 17.35 -2.06
C ASP A 324 10.29 17.19 -3.00
N SER A 325 11.47 17.60 -2.54
CA SER A 325 12.71 17.58 -3.29
C SER A 325 13.91 17.34 -2.37
N LEU A 326 14.92 16.65 -2.90
CA LEU A 326 16.23 16.48 -2.27
C LEU A 326 17.21 17.50 -2.88
N ALA A 327 18.18 17.94 -2.10
CA ALA A 327 19.16 18.94 -2.53
C ALA A 327 20.41 18.32 -3.20
N TYR A 328 20.82 17.12 -2.76
CA TYR A 328 22.16 16.57 -3.02
C TYR A 328 22.16 15.14 -3.58
N ALA A 329 21.04 14.43 -3.49
CA ALA A 329 20.90 13.04 -3.93
C ALA A 329 19.61 12.78 -4.71
N SER A 330 19.53 11.61 -5.35
CA SER A 330 18.36 11.23 -6.15
C SER A 330 17.33 10.38 -5.38
N TYR A 331 17.77 9.57 -4.40
CA TYR A 331 16.92 8.58 -3.71
C TYR A 331 16.64 8.91 -2.25
N GLY A 332 17.65 9.34 -1.52
CA GLY A 332 17.56 9.83 -0.16
C GLY A 332 18.83 10.57 0.23
N GLU A 333 18.73 11.44 1.22
CA GLU A 333 19.87 12.18 1.76
C GLU A 333 19.72 12.38 3.26
N VAL A 334 20.77 12.87 3.89
CA VAL A 334 20.72 13.40 5.25
C VAL A 334 21.01 14.89 5.22
N VAL A 335 20.38 15.63 6.12
CA VAL A 335 20.71 17.04 6.40
C VAL A 335 20.66 17.26 7.91
N VAL A 336 21.44 18.22 8.38
CA VAL A 336 21.37 18.68 9.78
C VAL A 336 20.67 20.04 9.81
N GLU A 337 19.57 20.12 10.54
CA GLU A 337 18.79 21.35 10.71
C GLU A 337 18.41 21.51 12.18
N ASP A 338 18.69 22.68 12.74
CA ASP A 338 18.38 23.03 14.14
C ASP A 338 18.85 21.97 15.17
N GLY A 339 20.00 21.35 14.94
CA GLY A 339 20.57 20.33 15.81
C GLY A 339 19.95 18.93 15.69
N VAL A 340 19.12 18.68 14.69
CA VAL A 340 18.49 17.39 14.37
C VAL A 340 19.04 16.86 13.04
N LEU A 341 19.38 15.57 12.99
CA LEU A 341 19.71 14.90 11.75
C LEU A 341 18.43 14.37 11.11
N TYR A 342 18.08 14.90 9.94
CA TYR A 342 16.95 14.42 9.15
C TYR A 342 17.43 13.47 8.06
N ILE A 343 16.98 12.22 8.11
CA ILE A 343 16.97 11.32 6.97
C ILE A 343 15.80 11.73 6.08
N GLN A 344 16.07 11.98 4.80
CA GLN A 344 15.07 12.46 3.85
C GLN A 344 14.89 11.50 2.69
N ALA A 345 13.63 11.37 2.28
CA ALA A 345 13.24 10.72 1.03
C ALA A 345 12.08 11.49 0.39
N LYS A 346 11.86 11.27 -0.90
CA LYS A 346 10.70 11.81 -1.62
C LYS A 346 9.63 10.73 -1.77
N PRO A 347 8.36 11.09 -2.02
CA PRO A 347 7.31 10.11 -2.26
C PRO A 347 7.63 9.12 -3.39
N ASP A 348 8.33 9.54 -4.45
CA ASP A 348 8.68 8.69 -5.60
C ASP A 348 9.82 7.72 -5.32
N THR A 349 10.65 8.00 -4.31
CA THR A 349 11.82 7.19 -3.93
C THR A 349 11.71 6.55 -2.54
N PHE A 350 10.58 6.74 -1.85
CA PHE A 350 10.33 6.14 -0.55
C PHE A 350 10.46 4.62 -0.63
N GLY A 351 11.34 4.06 0.19
CA GLY A 351 11.62 2.62 0.18
C GLY A 351 12.67 2.15 -0.82
N THR A 352 13.25 3.05 -1.62
CA THR A 352 14.25 2.71 -2.66
C THR A 352 15.66 3.06 -2.20
N ASN A 353 16.61 2.13 -2.35
CA ASN A 353 18.02 2.32 -2.00
C ASN A 353 18.23 2.90 -0.58
N ILE A 354 17.39 2.46 0.36
CA ILE A 354 17.28 3.02 1.70
C ILE A 354 18.62 3.01 2.45
N ASP A 355 19.42 1.94 2.28
CA ASP A 355 20.72 1.74 2.93
C ASP A 355 21.75 2.82 2.58
N TYR A 356 21.53 3.57 1.48
CA TYR A 356 22.40 4.64 1.01
C TYR A 356 21.91 6.05 1.40
N ALA A 357 20.78 6.18 2.10
CA ALA A 357 20.20 7.49 2.41
C ALA A 357 21.15 8.41 3.20
N ALA A 358 22.10 7.85 3.95
CA ALA A 358 23.09 8.58 4.74
C ALA A 358 24.53 8.47 4.19
N GLU A 359 24.73 8.07 2.94
CA GLU A 359 26.07 7.85 2.36
C GLU A 359 26.96 9.10 2.34
N LYS A 360 26.32 10.29 2.32
CA LYS A 360 26.99 11.59 2.32
C LYS A 360 26.97 12.28 3.70
N LEU A 361 26.82 11.53 4.78
CA LEU A 361 26.72 12.09 6.14
C LEU A 361 27.89 13.04 6.46
N VAL A 362 29.14 12.61 6.24
CA VAL A 362 30.33 13.43 6.53
C VAL A 362 30.38 14.71 5.69
N ASP A 363 29.82 14.73 4.48
CA ASP A 363 29.77 15.94 3.65
C ASP A 363 28.81 17.01 4.21
N GLN A 364 27.99 16.66 5.21
CA GLN A 364 26.97 17.52 5.82
C GLN A 364 27.35 18.01 7.24
N LEU A 365 28.50 17.57 7.76
CA LEU A 365 29.08 18.02 9.02
C LEU A 365 30.03 19.18 8.77
#